data_AF-A0A0M0K2B2-F1
#
_entry.id   AF-A0A0M0K2B2-F1
#
_cell.length_a   1.000
_cell.length_b   1.000
_cell.length_c   1.000
_cell.angle_alpha   90.00
_cell.angle_beta   90.00
_cell.angle_gamma   90.00
#
_symmetry.space_group_name_H-M   'P 1'
#
loop_
_entity.id
_entity.type
_entity.pdbx_description
1 polymer ?
#
loop_
_entity_poly.entity_id
_entity_poly.type
_entity_poly.pdbx_seq_one_letter_code
_entity_poly.pdbx_strand_id
1 'polypeptide(L)'
;MAYAAAAKAAGTRVLQSAVSQFDAGTDKLLLNGHRTIDLVDKRLTDVDVATLAVALTETKKFKVVDLSYNELGAGAAMSLSQVVKSNTVITALDLSENGINAHAVEGLCAALKTNGTIRELSLSGNAIGGSGGMAVAELLQVNTTLERLSLANCNLTTESLVALATVLHENVTLRALDVSRPLARTIMDEPASHVARMLKVNSSLVELDLSKAGVRDFGLRLIAENLFRAGASSALAALRLRCNKIELTDADCVLALRSLLMYEEGRPCRLESLDLGGNQLRDDGAEKLAEMLNVNASLRSVDVGSNGLMSRGLCAIAHNVMRHPKLVELKLWGNHFDTAAGYKFQSFRGSLDFVVQQVDGVYHCVDAR
;
A
#
# COMPACT_ATOMS: atom_id res chain seq x y z
N MET A 1 -17.06 27.00 -20.73
CA MET A 1 -18.46 27.45 -20.74
C MET A 1 -19.44 26.39 -20.23
N ALA A 2 -19.37 25.12 -20.66
CA ALA A 2 -20.30 24.08 -20.22
C ALA A 2 -20.23 23.75 -18.71
N TYR A 3 -19.03 23.75 -18.11
CA TYR A 3 -18.88 23.51 -16.67
C TYR A 3 -19.37 24.64 -15.76
N ALA A 4 -19.08 25.90 -16.09
CA ALA A 4 -19.63 27.06 -15.36
C ALA A 4 -21.17 27.07 -15.42
N ALA A 5 -21.76 26.56 -16.51
CA ALA A 5 -23.20 26.34 -16.62
C ALA A 5 -23.69 25.17 -15.76
N ALA A 6 -22.97 24.03 -15.71
CA ALA A 6 -23.31 22.89 -14.86
C ALA A 6 -23.20 23.22 -13.35
N ALA A 7 -22.13 23.89 -12.93
CA ALA A 7 -21.93 24.37 -11.56
C ALA A 7 -22.98 25.41 -11.15
N LYS A 8 -23.38 26.29 -12.07
CA LYS A 8 -24.45 27.28 -11.84
C LYS A 8 -25.85 26.63 -11.82
N ALA A 9 -26.09 25.57 -12.60
CA ALA A 9 -27.36 24.85 -12.65
C ALA A 9 -27.58 23.94 -11.43
N ALA A 10 -26.53 23.32 -10.89
CA ALA A 10 -26.62 22.46 -9.71
C ALA A 10 -26.71 23.25 -8.39
N GLY A 11 -26.38 24.55 -8.39
CA GLY A 11 -26.59 25.43 -7.24
C GLY A 11 -25.74 25.12 -6.00
N THR A 12 -24.78 24.20 -6.08
CA THR A 12 -23.96 23.81 -4.94
C THR A 12 -22.71 24.69 -4.85
N ARG A 13 -22.51 25.35 -3.69
CA ARG A 13 -21.30 26.16 -3.40
C ARG A 13 -20.01 25.34 -3.57
N VAL A 14 -20.10 24.04 -3.39
CA VAL A 14 -19.00 23.09 -3.56
C VAL A 14 -18.49 23.05 -5.00
N LEU A 15 -19.40 23.05 -5.99
CA LEU A 15 -19.01 23.13 -7.39
C LEU A 15 -18.41 24.50 -7.73
N GLN A 16 -18.79 25.58 -7.04
CA GLN A 16 -18.14 26.89 -7.22
C GLN A 16 -16.70 26.93 -6.71
N SER A 17 -16.39 26.23 -5.60
CA SER A 17 -14.99 26.05 -5.16
C SER A 17 -14.20 25.21 -6.18
N ALA A 18 -14.80 24.12 -6.69
CA ALA A 18 -14.21 23.35 -7.77
C ALA A 18 -13.96 24.18 -9.03
N VAL A 19 -14.83 25.15 -9.36
CA VAL A 19 -14.62 26.11 -10.48
C VAL A 19 -13.28 26.82 -10.43
N SER A 20 -12.82 27.23 -9.24
CA SER A 20 -11.49 27.83 -9.11
C SER A 20 -10.37 26.91 -9.59
N GLN A 21 -10.47 25.60 -9.30
CA GLN A 21 -9.47 24.61 -9.72
C GLN A 21 -9.54 24.30 -11.23
N PHE A 22 -10.73 24.39 -11.82
CA PHE A 22 -10.89 24.23 -13.27
C PHE A 22 -10.24 25.35 -14.07
N ASP A 23 -10.13 26.55 -13.50
CA ASP A 23 -9.51 27.70 -14.19
C ASP A 23 -8.02 27.88 -13.82
N ALA A 24 -7.54 27.27 -12.74
CA ALA A 24 -6.19 27.46 -12.19
C ALA A 24 -4.99 26.87 -13.00
N GLY A 25 -5.16 26.54 -14.28
CA GLY A 25 -4.06 26.01 -15.12
C GLY A 25 -3.46 24.65 -14.73
N THR A 26 -3.94 24.03 -13.64
CA THR A 26 -3.53 22.70 -13.14
C THR A 26 -4.19 21.56 -13.93
N ASP A 27 -3.50 20.43 -14.10
CA ASP A 27 -4.05 19.18 -14.63
C ASP A 27 -4.60 18.24 -13.53
N LYS A 28 -4.77 18.77 -12.32
CA LYS A 28 -5.30 18.05 -11.15
C LYS A 28 -6.58 18.69 -10.64
N LEU A 29 -7.59 17.86 -10.41
CA LEU A 29 -8.81 18.22 -9.70
C LEU A 29 -8.79 17.57 -8.33
N LEU A 30 -8.63 18.37 -7.28
CA LEU A 30 -8.43 17.91 -5.90
C LEU A 30 -9.61 18.36 -5.03
N LEU A 31 -10.59 17.47 -4.86
CA LEU A 31 -11.81 17.69 -4.07
C LEU A 31 -11.87 16.68 -2.91
N ASN A 32 -10.73 16.50 -2.24
CA ASN A 32 -10.63 15.69 -1.02
C ASN A 32 -11.45 16.34 0.10
N GLY A 33 -12.39 15.59 0.68
CA GLY A 33 -13.32 16.10 1.69
C GLY A 33 -12.73 16.30 3.09
N HIS A 34 -11.48 15.91 3.34
CA HIS A 34 -10.78 16.12 4.61
C HIS A 34 -9.78 17.29 4.56
N ARG A 35 -9.17 17.56 3.41
CA ARG A 35 -8.08 18.56 3.25
C ARG A 35 -8.53 19.88 2.63
N THR A 36 -9.64 19.87 1.89
CA THR A 36 -10.10 21.07 1.18
C THR A 36 -10.93 21.91 2.15
N ILE A 37 -10.44 23.10 2.51
CA ILE A 37 -11.06 24.01 3.51
C ILE A 37 -12.55 24.24 3.21
N ASP A 38 -12.93 24.32 1.93
CA ASP A 38 -14.32 24.53 1.50
C ASP A 38 -15.24 23.29 1.64
N LEU A 39 -14.67 22.10 1.86
CA LEU A 39 -15.38 20.82 2.00
C LEU A 39 -15.38 20.26 3.42
N VAL A 40 -14.61 20.83 4.35
CA VAL A 40 -14.47 20.33 5.74
C VAL A 40 -15.83 20.19 6.42
N ASP A 41 -16.77 21.11 6.14
CA ASP A 41 -18.13 21.10 6.70
C ASP A 41 -19.20 20.58 5.72
N LYS A 42 -18.83 20.22 4.49
CA LYS A 42 -19.74 19.76 3.41
C LYS A 42 -19.04 18.82 2.44
N ARG A 43 -19.11 17.52 2.73
CA ARG A 43 -18.64 16.46 1.83
C ARG A 43 -19.45 16.42 0.54
N LEU A 44 -18.81 16.03 -0.56
CA LEU A 44 -19.50 15.77 -1.83
C LEU A 44 -20.46 14.60 -1.67
N THR A 45 -21.64 14.74 -2.27
CA THR A 45 -22.66 13.68 -2.35
C THR A 45 -22.74 13.10 -3.76
N ASP A 46 -23.54 12.04 -3.92
CA ASP A 46 -23.88 11.47 -5.23
C ASP A 46 -24.42 12.51 -6.23
N VAL A 47 -25.19 13.49 -5.74
CA VAL A 47 -25.78 14.55 -6.59
C VAL A 47 -24.70 15.51 -7.11
N ASP A 48 -23.75 15.86 -6.25
CA ASP A 48 -22.63 16.72 -6.63
C ASP A 48 -21.75 16.02 -7.68
N VAL A 49 -21.46 14.73 -7.46
CA VAL A 49 -20.64 13.95 -8.40
C VAL A 49 -21.36 13.66 -9.70
N ALA A 50 -22.68 13.50 -9.71
CA ALA A 50 -23.43 13.40 -10.97
C ALA A 50 -23.24 14.65 -11.84
N THR A 51 -23.29 15.85 -11.23
CA THR A 51 -23.02 17.10 -11.95
C THR A 51 -21.56 17.19 -12.39
N LEU A 52 -20.63 16.83 -11.51
CA LEU A 52 -19.20 16.82 -11.82
C LEU A 52 -18.87 15.85 -12.96
N ALA A 53 -19.54 14.70 -13.02
CA ALA A 53 -19.33 13.69 -14.05
C ALA A 53 -19.64 14.19 -15.46
N VAL A 54 -20.69 15.01 -15.62
CA VAL A 54 -20.98 15.68 -16.90
C VAL A 54 -19.80 16.54 -17.31
N ALA A 55 -19.29 17.35 -16.39
CA ALA A 55 -18.15 18.21 -16.64
C ALA A 55 -16.86 17.44 -16.95
N LEU A 56 -16.56 16.38 -16.19
CA LEU A 56 -15.39 15.52 -16.42
C LEU A 56 -15.49 14.75 -17.74
N THR A 57 -16.69 14.43 -18.21
CA THR A 57 -16.89 13.77 -19.50
C THR A 57 -16.49 14.70 -20.66
N GLU A 58 -16.90 15.97 -20.58
CA GLU A 58 -16.62 16.99 -21.59
C GLU A 58 -15.19 17.55 -21.50
N THR A 59 -14.65 17.67 -20.29
CA THR A 59 -13.34 18.27 -20.06
C THR A 59 -12.22 17.24 -20.16
N LYS A 60 -11.35 17.40 -21.16
CA LYS A 60 -10.14 16.58 -21.38
C LYS A 60 -8.90 17.26 -20.79
N LYS A 61 -9.02 17.79 -19.58
CA LYS A 61 -7.99 18.59 -18.91
C LYS A 61 -7.29 17.85 -17.77
N PHE A 62 -8.05 17.18 -16.91
CA PHE A 62 -7.50 16.62 -15.68
C PHE A 62 -6.96 15.22 -15.88
N LYS A 63 -5.70 15.04 -15.50
CA LYS A 63 -5.04 13.73 -15.42
C LYS A 63 -5.22 13.10 -14.06
N VAL A 64 -5.33 13.91 -13.01
CA VAL A 64 -5.51 13.45 -11.63
C VAL A 64 -6.85 13.97 -11.10
N VAL A 65 -7.67 13.07 -10.60
CA VAL A 65 -8.95 13.38 -9.95
C VAL A 65 -8.97 12.74 -8.57
N ASP A 66 -9.01 13.57 -7.54
CA ASP A 66 -9.10 13.15 -6.14
C ASP A 66 -10.47 13.55 -5.58
N LEU A 67 -11.29 12.53 -5.28
CA LEU A 67 -12.61 12.65 -4.66
C LEU A 67 -12.66 11.89 -3.32
N SER A 68 -11.51 11.66 -2.70
CA SER A 68 -11.42 10.92 -1.44
C SER A 68 -12.07 11.64 -0.26
N TYR A 69 -12.44 10.90 0.79
CA TYR A 69 -13.04 11.41 2.02
C TYR A 69 -14.37 12.17 1.83
N ASN A 70 -15.23 11.69 0.93
CA ASN A 70 -16.55 12.27 0.65
C ASN A 70 -17.68 11.28 0.99
N GLU A 71 -18.93 11.60 0.62
CA GLU A 71 -20.12 10.77 0.85
C GLU A 71 -20.60 10.14 -0.46
N LEU A 72 -19.66 9.53 -1.20
CA LEU A 72 -19.92 8.96 -2.52
C LEU A 72 -20.37 7.51 -2.41
N GLY A 73 -21.62 7.24 -2.79
CA GLY A 73 -22.24 5.93 -2.83
C GLY A 73 -22.40 5.41 -4.26
N ALA A 74 -23.47 4.63 -4.47
CA ALA A 74 -23.73 3.99 -5.75
C ALA A 74 -24.05 4.98 -6.88
N GLY A 75 -24.74 6.09 -6.59
CA GLY A 75 -25.06 7.12 -7.59
C GLY A 75 -23.81 7.80 -8.14
N ALA A 76 -22.87 8.16 -7.25
CA ALA A 76 -21.57 8.68 -7.64
C ALA A 76 -20.78 7.67 -8.47
N ALA A 77 -20.68 6.42 -8.01
CA ALA A 77 -19.93 5.37 -8.72
C ALA A 77 -20.47 5.10 -10.13
N MET A 78 -21.79 5.09 -10.31
CA MET A 78 -22.42 4.98 -11.63
C MET A 78 -22.05 6.16 -12.54
N SER A 79 -22.12 7.39 -12.01
CA SER A 79 -21.76 8.60 -12.76
C SER A 79 -20.29 8.60 -13.17
N LEU A 80 -19.40 8.24 -12.24
CA LEU A 80 -17.96 8.11 -12.48
C LEU A 80 -17.65 6.98 -13.47
N SER A 81 -18.42 5.89 -13.48
CA SER A 81 -18.26 4.83 -14.47
C SER A 81 -18.46 5.34 -15.91
N GLN A 82 -19.38 6.29 -16.12
CA GLN A 82 -19.57 6.93 -17.43
C GLN A 82 -18.39 7.86 -17.80
N VAL A 83 -17.86 8.57 -16.81
CA VAL A 83 -16.62 9.35 -16.99
C VAL A 83 -15.48 8.43 -17.39
N VAL A 84 -15.26 7.33 -16.67
CA VAL A 84 -14.19 6.37 -16.96
C VAL A 84 -14.32 5.76 -18.36
N LYS A 85 -15.54 5.46 -18.83
CA LYS A 85 -15.74 4.92 -20.19
C LYS A 85 -15.34 5.90 -21.30
N SER A 86 -15.51 7.19 -21.09
CA SER A 86 -15.44 8.21 -22.15
C SER A 86 -14.24 9.17 -22.01
N ASN A 87 -13.70 9.31 -20.81
CA ASN A 87 -12.56 10.16 -20.52
C ASN A 87 -11.25 9.42 -20.79
N THR A 88 -10.45 9.98 -21.69
CA THR A 88 -9.17 9.43 -22.15
C THR A 88 -7.97 10.25 -21.68
N VAL A 89 -8.15 11.11 -20.67
CA VAL A 89 -7.10 11.95 -20.09
C VAL A 89 -6.82 11.61 -18.64
N ILE A 90 -7.82 11.19 -17.88
CA ILE A 90 -7.64 10.78 -16.48
C ILE A 90 -6.71 9.55 -16.43
N THR A 91 -5.62 9.69 -15.70
CA THR A 91 -4.63 8.64 -15.43
C THR A 91 -4.62 8.22 -13.96
N ALA A 92 -5.07 9.07 -13.03
CA ALA A 92 -5.15 8.75 -11.61
C ALA A 92 -6.50 9.16 -11.03
N LEU A 93 -7.16 8.21 -10.36
CA LEU A 93 -8.47 8.39 -9.74
C LEU A 93 -8.45 7.90 -8.29
N ASP A 94 -8.63 8.82 -7.35
CA ASP A 94 -8.74 8.51 -5.93
C ASP A 94 -10.19 8.63 -5.44
N LEU A 95 -10.75 7.51 -5.02
CA LEU A 95 -12.10 7.39 -4.46
C LEU A 95 -12.07 6.86 -3.02
N SER A 96 -10.93 6.93 -2.34
CA SER A 96 -10.77 6.38 -0.99
C SER A 96 -11.69 7.04 0.03
N GLU A 97 -12.02 6.30 1.10
CA GLU A 97 -12.81 6.77 2.25
C GLU A 97 -14.16 7.37 1.83
N ASN A 98 -14.92 6.60 1.05
CA ASN A 98 -16.26 6.91 0.57
C ASN A 98 -17.25 5.79 0.93
N GLY A 99 -18.49 5.89 0.47
CA GLY A 99 -19.56 4.91 0.65
C GLY A 99 -19.69 3.90 -0.51
N ILE A 100 -18.63 3.64 -1.29
CA ILE A 100 -18.71 2.73 -2.45
C ILE A 100 -18.83 1.29 -1.94
N ASN A 101 -19.93 0.64 -2.29
CA ASN A 101 -20.19 -0.75 -1.92
C ASN A 101 -19.89 -1.71 -3.09
N ALA A 102 -20.14 -3.01 -2.86
CA ALA A 102 -19.91 -4.05 -3.86
C ALA A 102 -20.57 -3.76 -5.22
N HIS A 103 -21.86 -3.43 -5.21
CA HIS A 103 -22.60 -3.17 -6.44
C HIS A 103 -22.11 -1.92 -7.18
N ALA A 104 -21.77 -0.88 -6.43
CA ALA A 104 -21.21 0.35 -6.96
C ALA A 104 -19.86 0.12 -7.66
N VAL A 105 -18.98 -0.69 -7.07
CA VAL A 105 -17.65 -0.96 -7.65
C VAL A 105 -17.71 -1.86 -8.89
N GLU A 106 -18.71 -2.74 -9.01
CA GLU A 106 -18.90 -3.59 -10.21
C GLU A 106 -19.06 -2.75 -11.48
N GLY A 107 -19.87 -1.69 -11.42
CA GLY A 107 -20.07 -0.77 -12.54
C GLY A 107 -18.78 -0.04 -12.94
N LEU A 108 -17.99 0.37 -11.93
CA LEU A 108 -16.70 1.01 -12.13
C LEU A 108 -15.68 0.04 -12.75
N CYS A 109 -15.63 -1.20 -12.27
CA CYS A 109 -14.79 -2.25 -12.83
C CYS A 109 -15.16 -2.53 -14.29
N ALA A 110 -16.45 -2.64 -14.60
CA ALA A 110 -16.90 -2.83 -15.98
C ALA A 110 -16.47 -1.68 -16.92
N ALA A 111 -16.46 -0.44 -16.44
CA ALA A 111 -15.92 0.70 -17.18
C ALA A 111 -14.39 0.62 -17.37
N LEU A 112 -13.67 0.23 -16.32
CA LEU A 112 -12.21 0.11 -16.33
C LEU A 112 -11.71 -1.03 -17.22
N LYS A 113 -12.51 -2.09 -17.45
CA LYS A 113 -12.17 -3.18 -18.39
C LYS A 113 -11.91 -2.66 -19.81
N THR A 114 -12.54 -1.55 -20.21
CA THR A 114 -12.36 -0.92 -21.53
C THR A 114 -11.58 0.39 -21.49
N ASN A 115 -11.29 0.94 -20.31
CA ASN A 115 -10.54 2.19 -20.19
C ASN A 115 -9.04 1.94 -20.37
N GLY A 116 -8.45 2.63 -21.35
CA GLY A 116 -7.04 2.49 -21.70
C GLY A 116 -6.10 3.52 -21.06
N THR A 117 -6.57 4.34 -20.12
CA THR A 117 -5.84 5.55 -19.69
C THR A 117 -5.55 5.60 -18.20
N ILE A 118 -6.44 5.08 -17.36
CA ILE A 118 -6.25 5.03 -15.90
C ILE A 118 -5.10 4.08 -15.58
N ARG A 119 -4.11 4.61 -14.86
CA ARG A 119 -2.91 3.92 -14.36
C ARG A 119 -2.97 3.73 -12.85
N GLU A 120 -3.63 4.63 -12.13
CA GLU A 120 -3.71 4.59 -10.66
C GLU A 120 -5.17 4.67 -10.21
N LEU A 121 -5.56 3.72 -9.36
CA LEU A 121 -6.88 3.68 -8.74
C LEU A 121 -6.75 3.41 -7.24
N SER A 122 -7.36 4.29 -6.44
CA SER A 122 -7.52 4.07 -5.01
C SER A 122 -8.99 3.89 -4.67
N LEU A 123 -9.31 2.75 -4.05
CA LEU A 123 -10.63 2.43 -3.51
C LEU A 123 -10.56 2.21 -1.99
N SER A 124 -9.44 2.54 -1.35
CA SER A 124 -9.18 2.26 0.07
C SER A 124 -10.31 2.76 0.97
N GLY A 125 -10.66 2.01 2.02
CA GLY A 125 -11.68 2.40 2.99
C GLY A 125 -13.13 2.30 2.48
N ASN A 126 -13.37 1.78 1.28
CA ASN A 126 -14.71 1.51 0.77
C ASN A 126 -15.12 0.06 1.05
N ALA A 127 -16.33 -0.16 1.56
CA ALA A 127 -16.83 -1.49 1.92
C ALA A 127 -17.28 -2.33 0.70
N ILE A 128 -16.37 -2.57 -0.26
CA ILE A 128 -16.68 -3.32 -1.49
C ILE A 128 -16.86 -4.82 -1.25
N GLY A 129 -16.29 -5.36 -0.17
CA GLY A 129 -16.49 -6.75 0.24
C GLY A 129 -15.87 -7.78 -0.72
N GLY A 130 -16.19 -9.06 -0.47
CA GLY A 130 -15.68 -10.17 -1.29
C GLY A 130 -16.15 -10.11 -2.76
N SER A 131 -17.42 -9.81 -3.01
CA SER A 131 -17.95 -9.69 -4.39
C SER A 131 -17.32 -8.52 -5.16
N GLY A 132 -17.14 -7.36 -4.51
CA GLY A 132 -16.38 -6.27 -5.10
C GLY A 132 -14.92 -6.65 -5.40
N GLY A 133 -14.27 -7.40 -4.50
CA GLY A 133 -12.95 -7.96 -4.75
C GLY A 133 -12.90 -8.93 -5.94
N MET A 134 -13.94 -9.74 -6.16
CA MET A 134 -14.06 -10.59 -7.36
C MET A 134 -14.20 -9.74 -8.64
N ALA A 135 -15.02 -8.68 -8.61
CA ALA A 135 -15.15 -7.76 -9.74
C ALA A 135 -13.81 -7.08 -10.10
N VAL A 136 -13.00 -6.74 -9.09
CA VAL A 136 -11.65 -6.22 -9.30
C VAL A 136 -10.71 -7.28 -9.87
N ALA A 137 -10.79 -8.54 -9.44
CA ALA A 137 -10.02 -9.62 -10.04
C ALA A 137 -10.37 -9.81 -11.53
N GLU A 138 -11.65 -9.83 -11.88
CA GLU A 138 -12.09 -9.89 -13.28
C GLU A 138 -11.62 -8.67 -14.09
N LEU A 139 -11.55 -7.49 -13.47
CA LEU A 139 -10.98 -6.31 -14.09
C LEU A 139 -9.50 -6.54 -14.43
N LEU A 140 -8.70 -6.99 -13.47
CA LEU A 140 -7.26 -7.22 -13.65
C LEU A 140 -6.94 -8.35 -14.64
N GLN A 141 -7.89 -9.25 -14.88
CA GLN A 141 -7.74 -10.29 -15.91
C GLN A 141 -7.65 -9.72 -17.33
N VAL A 142 -8.35 -8.60 -17.60
CA VAL A 142 -8.44 -8.03 -18.96
C VAL A 142 -7.78 -6.66 -19.09
N ASN A 143 -7.74 -5.90 -18.00
CA ASN A 143 -7.14 -4.57 -18.02
C ASN A 143 -5.62 -4.67 -18.03
N THR A 144 -5.02 -3.97 -18.99
CA THR A 144 -3.57 -3.95 -19.24
C THR A 144 -2.98 -2.54 -19.08
N THR A 145 -3.68 -1.66 -18.37
CA THR A 145 -3.28 -0.26 -18.20
C THR A 145 -3.09 0.13 -16.75
N LEU A 146 -3.80 -0.50 -15.81
CA LEU A 146 -3.68 -0.21 -14.40
C LEU A 146 -2.32 -0.68 -13.86
N GLU A 147 -1.59 0.24 -13.24
CA GLU A 147 -0.25 0.06 -12.68
C GLU A 147 -0.26 0.11 -11.15
N ARG A 148 -1.17 0.89 -10.54
CA ARG A 148 -1.29 1.00 -9.07
C ARG A 148 -2.73 0.84 -8.63
N LEU A 149 -2.94 -0.03 -7.65
CA LEU A 149 -4.25 -0.31 -7.09
C LEU A 149 -4.18 -0.40 -5.57
N SER A 150 -4.97 0.40 -4.87
CA SER A 150 -5.20 0.22 -3.43
C SER A 150 -6.64 -0.20 -3.13
N LEU A 151 -6.74 -1.31 -2.40
CA LEU A 151 -7.93 -1.92 -1.83
C LEU A 151 -7.79 -2.06 -0.30
N ALA A 152 -6.94 -1.23 0.32
CA ALA A 152 -6.76 -1.22 1.76
C ALA A 152 -8.09 -1.03 2.48
N ASN A 153 -8.34 -1.81 3.54
CA ASN A 153 -9.55 -1.67 4.36
C ASN A 153 -10.86 -1.80 3.55
N CYS A 154 -10.87 -2.60 2.48
CA CYS A 154 -12.04 -2.74 1.61
C CYS A 154 -12.95 -3.94 1.93
N ASN A 155 -12.82 -4.51 3.13
CA ASN A 155 -13.53 -5.72 3.57
C ASN A 155 -13.35 -6.94 2.64
N LEU A 156 -12.18 -7.07 2.01
CA LEU A 156 -11.87 -8.20 1.12
C LEU A 156 -11.93 -9.53 1.88
N THR A 157 -12.53 -10.55 1.28
CA THR A 157 -12.59 -11.91 1.85
C THR A 157 -11.44 -12.78 1.33
N THR A 158 -11.24 -13.94 1.97
CA THR A 158 -10.28 -14.95 1.55
C THR A 158 -10.43 -15.33 0.07
N GLU A 159 -11.66 -15.57 -0.39
CA GLU A 159 -11.96 -15.95 -1.76
C GLU A 159 -11.53 -14.86 -2.75
N SER A 160 -11.79 -13.60 -2.42
CA SER A 160 -11.40 -12.47 -3.27
C SER A 160 -9.88 -12.27 -3.32
N LEU A 161 -9.16 -12.48 -2.20
CA LEU A 161 -7.70 -12.44 -2.18
C LEU A 161 -7.09 -13.57 -3.03
N VAL A 162 -7.68 -14.76 -2.97
CA VAL A 162 -7.28 -15.90 -3.81
C VAL A 162 -7.52 -15.60 -5.29
N ALA A 163 -8.66 -14.99 -5.64
CA ALA A 163 -8.95 -14.59 -7.01
C ALA A 163 -7.97 -13.53 -7.52
N LEU A 164 -7.69 -12.49 -6.71
CA LEU A 164 -6.68 -11.48 -7.02
C LEU A 164 -5.30 -12.12 -7.25
N ALA A 165 -4.86 -13.01 -6.33
CA ALA A 165 -3.60 -13.72 -6.51
C ALA A 165 -3.59 -14.56 -7.79
N THR A 166 -4.70 -15.21 -8.14
CA THR A 166 -4.83 -16.04 -9.34
C THR A 166 -4.65 -15.20 -10.61
N VAL A 167 -5.39 -14.10 -10.77
CA VAL A 167 -5.29 -13.27 -11.98
C VAL A 167 -3.94 -12.56 -12.13
N LEU A 168 -3.27 -12.27 -11.01
CA LEU A 168 -1.93 -11.69 -11.00
C LEU A 168 -0.83 -12.66 -11.46
N HIS A 169 -1.12 -13.95 -11.66
CA HIS A 169 -0.17 -14.84 -12.35
C HIS A 169 0.06 -14.39 -13.80
N GLU A 170 -0.95 -13.83 -14.45
CA GLU A 170 -0.93 -13.42 -15.86
C GLU A 170 -0.87 -11.90 -16.05
N ASN A 171 -1.32 -11.12 -15.06
CA ASN A 171 -1.27 -9.66 -15.16
C ASN A 171 0.18 -9.13 -15.12
N VAL A 172 0.65 -8.62 -16.25
CA VAL A 172 2.01 -8.10 -16.43
C VAL A 172 2.12 -6.57 -16.30
N THR A 173 1.05 -5.89 -15.90
CA THR A 173 0.97 -4.41 -15.91
C THR A 173 0.96 -3.82 -14.51
N LEU A 174 0.30 -4.48 -13.55
CA LEU A 174 0.20 -3.98 -12.18
C LEU A 174 1.58 -3.99 -11.51
N ARG A 175 1.98 -2.83 -11.00
CA ARG A 175 3.26 -2.57 -10.34
C ARG A 175 3.13 -2.45 -8.83
N ALA A 176 2.00 -1.94 -8.34
CA ALA A 176 1.76 -1.83 -6.92
C ALA A 176 0.34 -2.27 -6.56
N LEU A 177 0.27 -3.13 -5.54
CA LEU A 177 -0.98 -3.61 -4.99
C LEU A 177 -0.99 -3.47 -3.48
N ASP A 178 -2.02 -2.84 -2.96
CA ASP A 178 -2.31 -2.78 -1.54
C ASP A 178 -3.64 -3.46 -1.24
N VAL A 179 -3.58 -4.56 -0.49
CA VAL A 179 -4.74 -5.34 -0.03
C VAL A 179 -4.77 -5.41 1.50
N SER A 180 -4.20 -4.39 2.15
CA SER A 180 -4.05 -4.35 3.61
C SER A 180 -5.40 -4.34 4.33
N ARG A 181 -5.40 -4.87 5.56
CA ARG A 181 -6.59 -4.97 6.43
C ARG A 181 -7.79 -5.68 5.74
N PRO A 182 -7.62 -6.89 5.18
CA PRO A 182 -8.74 -7.67 4.68
C PRO A 182 -9.67 -8.12 5.81
N LEU A 183 -10.92 -8.45 5.48
CA LEU A 183 -11.88 -9.09 6.39
C LEU A 183 -11.67 -10.61 6.41
N ALA A 184 -10.44 -11.06 6.65
CA ALA A 184 -10.15 -12.47 6.79
C ALA A 184 -10.65 -12.95 8.16
N ARG A 185 -11.79 -13.67 8.17
CA ARG A 185 -12.32 -14.32 9.38
C ARG A 185 -11.50 -15.55 9.78
N THR A 186 -10.61 -16.01 8.90
CA THR A 186 -9.72 -17.14 9.09
C THR A 186 -8.28 -16.69 9.24
N ILE A 187 -7.44 -17.56 9.78
CA ILE A 187 -5.99 -17.38 9.77
C ILE A 187 -5.52 -17.28 8.31
N MET A 188 -4.67 -16.30 7.98
CA MET A 188 -4.31 -15.97 6.60
C MET A 188 -3.34 -16.94 5.90
N ASP A 189 -3.21 -18.17 6.36
CA ASP A 189 -2.24 -19.13 5.81
C ASP A 189 -2.64 -19.60 4.39
N GLU A 190 -3.94 -19.81 4.12
CA GLU A 190 -4.42 -20.20 2.79
C GLU A 190 -4.28 -19.08 1.75
N PRO A 191 -4.77 -17.83 2.00
CA PRO A 191 -4.48 -16.70 1.12
C PRO A 191 -2.97 -16.46 0.91
N ALA A 192 -2.16 -16.55 1.98
CA ALA A 192 -0.72 -16.36 1.88
C ALA A 192 -0.08 -17.39 0.94
N SER A 193 -0.55 -18.64 0.91
CA SER A 193 -0.05 -19.65 -0.03
C SER A 193 -0.34 -19.32 -1.50
N HIS A 194 -1.49 -18.70 -1.79
CA HIS A 194 -1.85 -18.28 -3.14
C HIS A 194 -1.05 -17.06 -3.58
N VAL A 195 -0.91 -16.08 -2.68
CA VAL A 195 -0.06 -14.91 -2.89
C VAL A 195 1.40 -15.33 -3.11
N ALA A 196 1.92 -16.25 -2.30
CA ALA A 196 3.27 -16.78 -2.46
C ALA A 196 3.47 -17.44 -3.83
N ARG A 197 2.54 -18.31 -4.27
CA ARG A 197 2.61 -18.94 -5.60
C ARG A 197 2.56 -17.91 -6.74
N MET A 198 1.73 -16.87 -6.59
CA MET A 198 1.68 -15.77 -7.54
C MET A 198 3.03 -15.05 -7.62
N LEU A 199 3.63 -14.70 -6.47
CA LEU A 199 4.94 -14.03 -6.40
C LEU A 199 6.07 -14.85 -7.02
N LYS A 200 5.93 -16.17 -7.09
CA LYS A 200 6.89 -17.05 -7.77
C LYS A 200 6.98 -16.77 -9.27
N VAL A 201 5.85 -16.43 -9.91
CA VAL A 201 5.73 -16.33 -11.37
C VAL A 201 5.51 -14.90 -11.86
N ASN A 202 4.95 -14.03 -11.01
CA ASN A 202 4.71 -12.64 -11.37
C ASN A 202 6.03 -11.87 -11.50
N SER A 203 6.17 -11.15 -12.61
CA SER A 203 7.36 -10.38 -12.98
C SER A 203 7.09 -8.88 -13.10
N SER A 204 5.86 -8.44 -12.78
CA SER A 204 5.42 -7.07 -12.94
C SER A 204 5.34 -6.31 -11.62
N LEU A 205 4.89 -6.97 -10.56
CA LEU A 205 4.62 -6.39 -9.26
C LEU A 205 5.93 -6.00 -8.56
N VAL A 206 6.05 -4.72 -8.26
CA VAL A 206 7.19 -4.08 -7.59
C VAL A 206 6.91 -3.88 -6.10
N GLU A 207 5.65 -3.64 -5.76
CA GLU A 207 5.23 -3.28 -4.41
C GLU A 207 3.98 -4.08 -4.03
N LEU A 208 4.05 -4.76 -2.89
CA LEU A 208 2.93 -5.51 -2.33
C LEU A 208 2.74 -5.16 -0.85
N ASP A 209 1.53 -4.70 -0.51
CA ASP A 209 1.12 -4.45 0.87
C ASP A 209 0.12 -5.51 1.36
N LEU A 210 0.57 -6.29 2.35
CA LEU A 210 -0.18 -7.31 3.09
C LEU A 210 -0.26 -6.93 4.58
N SER A 211 -0.26 -5.64 4.90
CA SER A 211 -0.34 -5.18 6.29
C SER A 211 -1.69 -5.51 6.91
N LYS A 212 -1.72 -5.77 8.22
CA LYS A 212 -2.95 -6.09 8.99
C LYS A 212 -3.74 -7.26 8.42
N ALA A 213 -3.06 -8.20 7.78
CA ALA A 213 -3.67 -9.34 7.12
C ALA A 213 -3.65 -10.60 8.03
N GLY A 214 -2.90 -10.57 9.12
CA GLY A 214 -2.77 -11.70 10.05
C GLY A 214 -1.78 -12.76 9.56
N VAL A 215 -0.81 -12.35 8.74
CA VAL A 215 0.31 -13.20 8.31
C VAL A 215 1.11 -13.64 9.52
N ARG A 216 1.43 -14.94 9.61
CA ARG A 216 2.31 -15.53 10.62
C ARG A 216 3.62 -15.97 9.99
N ASP A 217 4.54 -16.50 10.79
CA ASP A 217 5.80 -17.08 10.32
C ASP A 217 5.59 -18.09 9.18
N PHE A 218 4.57 -18.95 9.26
CA PHE A 218 4.23 -19.87 8.17
C PHE A 218 3.91 -19.15 6.84
N GLY A 219 3.10 -18.09 6.89
CA GLY A 219 2.79 -17.30 5.71
C GLY A 219 4.00 -16.55 5.15
N LEU A 220 4.84 -15.97 6.03
CA LEU A 220 6.08 -15.32 5.64
C LEU A 220 7.07 -16.30 5.02
N ARG A 221 7.19 -17.51 5.58
CA ARG A 221 8.00 -18.61 5.02
C ARG A 221 7.59 -18.90 3.58
N LEU A 222 6.29 -19.11 3.32
CA LEU A 222 5.81 -19.40 1.97
C LEU A 222 6.14 -18.26 0.99
N ILE A 223 5.94 -17.01 1.41
CA ILE A 223 6.28 -15.83 0.60
C ILE A 223 7.79 -15.83 0.30
N ALA A 224 8.63 -16.02 1.32
CA ALA A 224 10.08 -16.01 1.18
C ALA A 224 10.60 -17.13 0.28
N GLU A 225 10.13 -18.37 0.47
CA GLU A 225 10.50 -19.52 -0.37
C GLU A 225 10.15 -19.30 -1.84
N ASN A 226 8.97 -18.73 -2.12
CA ASN A 226 8.52 -18.54 -3.50
C ASN A 226 9.20 -17.35 -4.18
N LEU A 227 9.47 -16.26 -3.46
CA LEU A 227 10.29 -15.16 -3.97
C LEU A 227 11.73 -15.63 -4.23
N PHE A 228 12.30 -16.44 -3.33
CA PHE A 228 13.62 -17.04 -3.55
C PHE A 228 13.64 -17.92 -4.81
N ARG A 229 12.58 -18.70 -5.04
CA ARG A 229 12.43 -19.54 -6.26
C ARG A 229 12.20 -18.72 -7.53
N ALA A 230 11.58 -17.53 -7.44
CA ALA A 230 11.46 -16.62 -8.58
C ALA A 230 12.84 -16.08 -8.99
N GLY A 231 13.67 -15.74 -8.00
CA GLY A 231 15.00 -15.19 -8.25
C GLY A 231 14.92 -13.91 -9.10
N ALA A 232 15.70 -13.86 -10.19
CA ALA A 232 15.81 -12.67 -11.03
C ALA A 232 14.55 -12.33 -11.85
N SER A 233 13.56 -13.24 -11.94
CA SER A 233 12.30 -12.99 -12.66
C SER A 233 11.34 -12.10 -11.87
N SER A 234 11.42 -12.11 -10.53
CA SER A 234 10.59 -11.25 -9.70
C SER A 234 11.00 -9.79 -9.85
N ALA A 235 10.01 -8.89 -9.92
CA ALA A 235 10.22 -7.45 -9.86
C ALA A 235 10.03 -6.88 -8.45
N LEU A 236 9.67 -7.70 -7.47
CA LEU A 236 9.26 -7.23 -6.15
C LEU A 236 10.44 -6.57 -5.42
N ALA A 237 10.30 -5.27 -5.18
CA ALA A 237 11.28 -4.44 -4.49
C ALA A 237 10.81 -4.01 -3.10
N ALA A 238 9.50 -3.97 -2.86
CA ALA A 238 8.92 -3.58 -1.58
C ALA A 238 7.85 -4.59 -1.13
N LEU A 239 8.05 -5.15 0.07
CA LEU A 239 7.09 -6.02 0.74
C LEU A 239 6.71 -5.42 2.08
N ARG A 240 5.43 -5.07 2.24
CA ARG A 240 4.90 -4.57 3.51
C ARG A 240 4.06 -5.62 4.22
N LEU A 241 4.46 -5.90 5.45
CA LEU A 241 3.87 -6.90 6.33
C LEU A 241 3.59 -6.29 7.71
N ARG A 242 3.31 -4.98 7.77
CA ARG A 242 3.08 -4.27 9.01
C ARG A 242 1.87 -4.82 9.77
N CYS A 243 1.91 -4.80 11.09
CA CYS A 243 0.79 -5.18 11.96
C CYS A 243 0.24 -6.58 11.67
N ASN A 244 1.14 -7.52 11.38
CA ASN A 244 0.83 -8.94 11.26
C ASN A 244 1.20 -9.67 12.57
N LYS A 245 1.35 -10.99 12.52
CA LYS A 245 1.66 -11.85 13.66
C LYS A 245 2.97 -12.62 13.40
N ILE A 246 3.96 -11.92 12.84
CA ILE A 246 5.28 -12.47 12.57
C ILE A 246 6.13 -12.37 13.85
N GLU A 247 6.80 -13.46 14.19
CA GLU A 247 7.65 -13.59 15.37
C GLU A 247 9.10 -13.93 15.00
N LEU A 248 9.32 -14.60 13.86
CA LEU A 248 10.60 -15.19 13.45
C LEU A 248 11.14 -16.22 14.46
N THR A 249 10.25 -17.01 15.05
CA THR A 249 10.59 -18.11 15.96
C THR A 249 10.55 -19.47 15.27
N ASP A 250 9.84 -19.58 14.15
CA ASP A 250 9.84 -20.77 13.30
C ASP A 250 11.17 -20.89 12.51
N ALA A 251 11.89 -21.99 12.73
CA ALA A 251 13.21 -22.20 12.11
C ALA A 251 13.16 -22.26 10.58
N ASP A 252 12.11 -22.84 10.00
CA ASP A 252 11.96 -22.92 8.55
C ASP A 252 11.66 -21.53 7.95
N CYS A 253 10.87 -20.70 8.64
CA CYS A 253 10.64 -19.31 8.28
C CYS A 253 11.94 -18.51 8.29
N VAL A 254 12.73 -18.63 9.36
CA VAL A 254 14.03 -17.96 9.49
C VAL A 254 14.96 -18.39 8.35
N LEU A 255 15.05 -19.68 8.05
CA LEU A 255 15.86 -20.21 6.95
C LEU A 255 15.39 -19.71 5.58
N ALA A 256 14.08 -19.69 5.35
CA ALA A 256 13.49 -19.20 4.09
C ALA A 256 13.76 -17.71 3.88
N LEU A 257 13.51 -16.88 4.90
CA LEU A 257 13.76 -15.44 4.83
C LEU A 257 15.25 -15.14 4.67
N ARG A 258 16.11 -15.85 5.41
CA ARG A 258 17.56 -15.74 5.26
C ARG A 258 18.00 -16.09 3.83
N SER A 259 17.49 -17.19 3.27
CA SER A 259 17.82 -17.61 1.90
C SER A 259 17.40 -16.56 0.87
N LEU A 260 16.24 -15.94 1.06
CA LEU A 260 15.79 -14.82 0.23
C LEU A 260 16.70 -13.59 0.35
N LEU A 261 17.11 -13.23 1.57
CA LEU A 261 17.85 -11.99 1.83
C LEU A 261 19.37 -12.11 1.61
N MET A 262 19.93 -13.32 1.66
CA MET A 262 21.35 -13.53 1.39
C MET A 262 21.67 -13.26 -0.07
N TYR A 263 22.76 -12.53 -0.30
CA TYR A 263 23.35 -12.41 -1.62
C TYR A 263 24.23 -13.63 -1.89
N GLU A 264 23.89 -14.41 -2.91
CA GLU A 264 24.80 -15.39 -3.52
C GLU A 264 25.17 -14.89 -4.92
N GLU A 265 26.44 -15.02 -5.30
CA GLU A 265 26.91 -14.66 -6.65
C GLU A 265 26.02 -15.34 -7.71
N GLY A 266 25.42 -14.52 -8.59
CA GLY A 266 24.49 -14.99 -9.62
C GLY A 266 23.01 -15.07 -9.21
N ARG A 267 22.63 -14.70 -7.97
CA ARG A 267 21.23 -14.68 -7.51
C ARG A 267 20.90 -13.42 -6.70
N PRO A 268 20.75 -12.25 -7.35
CA PRO A 268 20.42 -11.01 -6.65
C PRO A 268 18.97 -11.01 -6.16
N CYS A 269 18.77 -10.86 -4.85
CA CYS A 269 17.48 -10.48 -4.30
C CYS A 269 17.19 -9.01 -4.67
N ARG A 270 16.04 -8.75 -5.31
CA ARG A 270 15.61 -7.39 -5.68
C ARG A 270 14.91 -6.64 -4.55
N LEU A 271 14.61 -7.33 -3.44
CA LEU A 271 13.93 -6.71 -2.31
C LEU A 271 14.83 -5.62 -1.72
N GLU A 272 14.36 -4.38 -1.80
CA GLU A 272 15.02 -3.18 -1.28
C GLU A 272 14.32 -2.65 -0.03
N SER A 273 13.04 -2.97 0.17
CA SER A 273 12.25 -2.52 1.32
C SER A 273 11.50 -3.68 1.96
N LEU A 274 11.69 -3.85 3.27
CA LEU A 274 10.98 -4.82 4.09
C LEU A 274 10.36 -4.12 5.30
N ASP A 275 9.03 -4.03 5.34
CA ASP A 275 8.29 -3.47 6.48
C ASP A 275 7.70 -4.59 7.34
N LEU A 276 8.30 -4.79 8.51
CA LEU A 276 7.87 -5.70 9.57
C LEU A 276 7.35 -4.93 10.80
N GLY A 277 7.04 -3.64 10.68
CA GLY A 277 6.58 -2.83 11.81
C GLY A 277 5.32 -3.39 12.47
N GLY A 278 5.13 -3.23 13.78
CA GLY A 278 3.91 -3.68 14.46
C GLY A 278 3.72 -5.20 14.54
N ASN A 279 4.78 -5.99 14.34
CA ASN A 279 4.76 -7.45 14.53
C ASN A 279 5.20 -7.82 15.96
N GLN A 280 5.55 -9.08 16.20
CA GLN A 280 5.91 -9.61 17.52
C GLN A 280 7.31 -10.22 17.52
N LEU A 281 8.26 -9.59 16.82
CA LEU A 281 9.64 -10.10 16.73
C LEU A 281 10.29 -10.28 18.11
N ARG A 282 10.03 -9.35 19.04
CA ARG A 282 10.73 -9.28 20.35
C ARG A 282 12.25 -9.34 20.15
N ASP A 283 13.00 -9.64 21.19
CA ASP A 283 14.46 -9.71 21.09
C ASP A 283 14.94 -10.92 20.27
N ASP A 284 14.31 -12.09 20.40
CA ASP A 284 14.73 -13.32 19.71
C ASP A 284 14.60 -13.19 18.19
N GLY A 285 13.45 -12.72 17.69
CA GLY A 285 13.24 -12.47 16.27
C GLY A 285 14.09 -11.33 15.72
N ALA A 286 14.34 -10.29 16.53
CA ALA A 286 15.23 -9.19 16.17
C ALA A 286 16.69 -9.64 16.01
N GLU A 287 17.18 -10.54 16.86
CA GLU A 287 18.51 -11.14 16.71
C GLU A 287 18.62 -11.93 15.40
N LYS A 288 17.60 -12.73 15.06
CA LYS A 288 17.57 -13.46 13.79
C LYS A 288 17.55 -12.54 12.59
N LEU A 289 16.75 -11.48 12.62
CA LEU A 289 16.76 -10.48 11.56
C LEU A 289 18.11 -9.77 11.48
N ALA A 290 18.74 -9.43 12.61
CA ALA A 290 20.04 -8.78 12.65
C ALA A 290 21.15 -9.66 12.04
N GLU A 291 21.15 -10.97 12.30
CA GLU A 291 22.03 -11.95 11.65
C GLU A 291 21.84 -11.95 10.12
N MET A 292 20.59 -11.87 9.64
CA MET A 292 20.30 -11.80 8.20
C MET A 292 20.76 -10.49 7.57
N LEU A 293 20.58 -9.37 8.26
CA LEU A 293 21.03 -8.05 7.79
C LEU A 293 22.55 -7.97 7.64
N ASN A 294 23.31 -8.69 8.47
CA ASN A 294 24.78 -8.74 8.37
C ASN A 294 25.28 -9.28 7.01
N VAL A 295 24.51 -10.18 6.40
CA VAL A 295 24.85 -10.84 5.13
C VAL A 295 23.99 -10.33 3.96
N ASN A 296 23.06 -9.41 4.22
CA ASN A 296 22.25 -8.77 3.19
C ASN A 296 23.06 -7.65 2.49
N ALA A 297 22.83 -7.51 1.19
CA ALA A 297 23.44 -6.47 0.37
C ALA A 297 22.45 -5.77 -0.56
N SER A 298 21.14 -5.94 -0.34
CA SER A 298 20.07 -5.40 -1.21
C SER A 298 19.19 -4.38 -0.50
N LEU A 299 18.86 -4.60 0.78
CA LEU A 299 17.92 -3.78 1.53
C LEU A 299 18.45 -2.37 1.72
N ARG A 300 17.55 -1.43 1.48
CA ARG A 300 17.71 0.01 1.62
C ARG A 300 16.84 0.55 2.76
N SER A 301 15.67 -0.04 2.95
CA SER A 301 14.73 0.32 4.01
C SER A 301 14.28 -0.92 4.79
N VAL A 302 14.38 -0.83 6.11
CA VAL A 302 13.86 -1.84 7.04
C VAL A 302 13.02 -1.15 8.10
N ASP A 303 11.80 -1.62 8.29
CA ASP A 303 10.95 -1.19 9.40
C ASP A 303 10.71 -2.34 10.37
N VAL A 304 11.11 -2.12 11.61
CA VAL A 304 10.87 -3.00 12.76
C VAL A 304 10.32 -2.19 13.94
N GLY A 305 9.69 -1.04 13.67
CA GLY A 305 9.04 -0.23 14.70
C GLY A 305 7.92 -1.01 15.40
N SER A 306 7.63 -0.70 16.66
CA SER A 306 6.55 -1.32 17.44
C SER A 306 6.56 -2.86 17.42
N ASN A 307 7.71 -3.49 17.63
CA ASN A 307 7.86 -4.95 17.62
C ASN A 307 8.15 -5.57 19.01
N GLY A 308 8.12 -4.74 20.05
CA GLY A 308 8.44 -5.17 21.41
C GLY A 308 9.92 -5.51 21.61
N LEU A 309 10.81 -4.90 20.84
CA LEU A 309 12.25 -5.04 21.06
C LEU A 309 12.63 -4.31 22.34
N MET A 310 13.50 -4.93 23.13
CA MET A 310 14.16 -4.36 24.29
C MET A 310 15.62 -4.06 23.93
N SER A 311 16.41 -3.70 24.94
CA SER A 311 17.83 -3.36 24.77
C SER A 311 18.62 -4.43 24.02
N ARG A 312 18.37 -5.73 24.28
CA ARG A 312 19.09 -6.84 23.66
C ARG A 312 18.87 -6.88 22.14
N GLY A 313 17.61 -6.89 21.70
CA GLY A 313 17.26 -6.89 20.28
C GLY A 313 17.69 -5.62 19.55
N LEU A 314 17.50 -4.45 20.18
CA LEU A 314 17.95 -3.17 19.62
C LEU A 314 19.48 -3.13 19.45
N CYS A 315 20.24 -3.62 20.43
CA CYS A 315 21.69 -3.71 20.35
C CYS A 315 22.14 -4.68 19.25
N ALA A 316 21.45 -5.81 19.08
CA ALA A 316 21.75 -6.77 18.02
C ALA A 316 21.55 -6.16 16.62
N ILE A 317 20.44 -5.45 16.40
CA ILE A 317 20.20 -4.72 15.15
C ILE A 317 21.29 -3.68 14.93
N ALA A 318 21.53 -2.81 15.92
CA ALA A 318 22.54 -1.77 15.84
C ALA A 318 23.91 -2.32 15.45
N HIS A 319 24.32 -3.45 16.02
CA HIS A 319 25.63 -4.06 15.72
C HIS A 319 25.81 -4.40 14.23
N ASN A 320 24.74 -4.84 13.56
CA ASN A 320 24.79 -5.33 12.18
C ASN A 320 24.50 -4.23 11.16
N VAL A 321 23.53 -3.35 11.40
CA VAL A 321 23.14 -2.29 10.45
C VAL A 321 24.22 -1.24 10.22
N MET A 322 25.11 -1.04 11.21
CA MET A 322 26.23 -0.10 11.14
C MET A 322 27.26 -0.45 10.06
N ARG A 323 27.31 -1.72 9.63
CA ARG A 323 28.20 -2.23 8.58
C ARG A 323 27.45 -2.52 7.29
N HIS A 324 26.13 -2.33 7.26
CA HIS A 324 25.32 -2.67 6.10
C HIS A 324 25.67 -1.77 4.91
N PRO A 325 25.96 -2.32 3.72
CA PRO A 325 26.54 -1.55 2.62
C PRO A 325 25.54 -0.58 1.94
N LYS A 326 24.23 -0.83 2.07
CA LYS A 326 23.19 -0.09 1.34
C LYS A 326 22.01 0.42 2.17
N LEU A 327 21.99 0.15 3.49
CA LEU A 327 20.82 0.49 4.31
C LEU A 327 20.83 1.99 4.55
N VAL A 328 19.76 2.68 4.14
CA VAL A 328 19.62 4.14 4.22
C VAL A 328 18.44 4.57 5.07
N GLU A 329 17.51 3.68 5.37
CA GLU A 329 16.36 3.95 6.22
C GLU A 329 16.15 2.78 7.19
N LEU A 330 16.06 3.09 8.48
CA LEU A 330 15.78 2.13 9.53
C LEU A 330 14.75 2.70 10.49
N LYS A 331 13.59 2.05 10.57
CA LYS A 331 12.49 2.45 11.47
C LYS A 331 12.43 1.52 12.67
N LEU A 332 12.54 2.09 13.86
CA LEU A 332 12.61 1.37 15.14
C LEU A 332 11.70 2.00 16.20
N TRP A 333 11.02 3.11 15.92
CA TRP A 333 10.17 3.79 16.90
C TRP A 333 9.04 2.88 17.38
N GLY A 334 8.61 3.07 18.63
CA GLY A 334 7.62 2.21 19.29
C GLY A 334 8.20 0.94 19.94
N ASN A 335 9.53 0.77 19.94
CA ASN A 335 10.23 -0.22 20.76
C ASN A 335 10.72 0.37 22.09
N HIS A 336 11.26 -0.48 22.98
CA HIS A 336 11.72 -0.07 24.32
C HIS A 336 13.21 0.29 24.32
N PHE A 337 13.49 1.58 24.12
CA PHE A 337 14.85 2.12 24.18
C PHE A 337 15.30 2.40 25.60
N ASP A 338 16.43 1.81 26.00
CA ASP A 338 17.24 2.31 27.11
C ASP A 338 18.41 3.14 26.59
N THR A 339 19.20 3.70 27.51
CA THR A 339 20.37 4.52 27.20
C THR A 339 21.41 3.78 26.35
N ALA A 340 21.62 2.49 26.61
CA ALA A 340 22.63 1.70 25.90
C ALA A 340 22.22 1.43 24.45
N ALA A 341 20.95 1.10 24.22
CA ALA A 341 20.38 0.88 22.91
C ALA A 341 20.35 2.15 22.07
N GLY A 342 19.86 3.27 22.64
CA GLY A 342 19.78 4.55 21.95
C GLY A 342 21.14 5.06 21.47
N TYR A 343 22.16 5.00 22.34
CA TYR A 343 23.51 5.44 22.00
C TYR A 343 24.11 4.71 20.78
N LYS A 344 23.84 3.41 20.61
CA LYS A 344 24.42 2.61 19.51
C LYS A 344 23.98 3.07 18.12
N PHE A 345 22.85 3.75 18.00
CA PHE A 345 22.34 4.24 16.72
C PHE A 345 22.85 5.63 16.33
N GLN A 346 23.56 6.35 17.21
CA GLN A 346 24.05 7.71 16.92
C GLN A 346 24.97 7.80 15.71
N SER A 347 25.69 6.72 15.41
CA SER A 347 26.64 6.66 14.30
C SER A 347 26.04 6.05 13.04
N PHE A 348 24.73 5.71 13.04
CA PHE A 348 24.06 5.23 11.84
C PHE A 348 24.01 6.35 10.80
N ARG A 349 24.47 6.06 9.57
CA ARG A 349 24.60 7.07 8.51
C ARG A 349 23.32 7.30 7.71
N GLY A 350 22.29 6.47 7.92
CA GLY A 350 20.99 6.59 7.27
C GLY A 350 19.98 7.41 8.09
N SER A 351 18.74 7.41 7.63
CA SER A 351 17.59 8.00 8.32
C SER A 351 17.05 7.05 9.39
N LEU A 352 16.77 7.61 10.57
CA LEU A 352 16.02 6.98 11.66
C LEU A 352 14.67 7.69 11.81
N ASP A 353 13.66 6.98 12.30
CA ASP A 353 12.35 7.54 12.69
C ASP A 353 12.31 8.08 14.13
N PHE A 354 13.47 8.20 14.76
CA PHE A 354 13.64 8.79 16.09
C PHE A 354 14.95 9.58 16.16
N VAL A 355 15.00 10.51 17.11
CA VAL A 355 16.20 11.30 17.43
C VAL A 355 16.73 10.89 18.79
N VAL A 356 18.06 10.75 18.90
CA VAL A 356 18.73 10.53 20.18
C VAL A 356 19.12 11.87 20.79
N GLN A 357 18.53 12.20 21.93
CA GLN A 357 18.83 13.40 22.71
C GLN A 357 19.64 13.03 23.95
N GLN A 358 20.57 13.87 24.37
CA GLN A 358 21.31 13.71 25.62
C GLN A 358 20.82 14.73 26.64
N VAL A 359 20.30 14.27 27.77
CA VAL A 359 19.85 15.09 28.90
C VAL A 359 20.56 14.60 30.14
N ASP A 360 21.32 15.48 30.81
CA ASP A 360 22.09 15.16 32.04
C ASP A 360 23.00 13.92 31.93
N GLY A 361 23.58 13.70 30.74
CA GLY A 361 24.45 12.55 30.47
C GLY A 361 23.72 11.25 30.09
N VAL A 362 22.39 11.25 30.11
CA VAL A 362 21.52 10.13 29.74
C VAL A 362 20.98 10.31 28.33
N TYR A 363 21.03 9.25 27.52
CA TYR A 363 20.47 9.25 26.17
C TYR A 363 19.01 8.84 26.17
N HIS A 364 18.18 9.63 25.49
CA HIS A 364 16.74 9.44 25.30
C HIS A 364 16.43 9.39 23.81
N CYS A 365 15.59 8.44 23.40
CA CYS A 365 15.06 8.39 22.03
C CYS A 365 13.68 9.07 22.00
N VAL A 366 13.45 9.96 21.02
CA VAL A 366 12.20 10.71 20.84
C VAL A 366 11.70 10.55 19.40
N ASP A 367 10.38 10.43 19.18
CA ASP A 367 9.79 10.33 17.83
C ASP A 367 10.27 11.52 16.99
N ALA A 368 10.67 11.26 15.75
CA ALA A 368 11.14 12.31 14.84
C ALA A 368 10.00 13.03 14.09
N ARG A 369 8.74 12.64 14.33
CA ARG A 369 7.55 13.18 13.65
C ARG A 369 6.81 14.26 14.42
#